data_AF-A0A8H4KLG2-F1
#
_entry.id   AF-A0A8H4KLG2-F1
#
_cell.length_a   1.000
_cell.length_b   1.000
_cell.length_c   1.000
_cell.angle_alpha   90.00
_cell.angle_beta   90.00
_cell.angle_gamma   90.00
#
_symmetry.space_group_name_H-M   'P 1'
#
loop_
_entity.id
_entity.type
_entity.pdbx_description
1 polymer ?
#
loop_
_entity_poly.entity_id
_entity_poly.type
_entity_poly.pdbx_seq_one_letter_code
_entity_poly.pdbx_strand_id
1 'polypeptide(L)'
;MATTTEITYAYRNLYRNLLKAVQYSVPTRFVARNQLRRAFREPGATYDGKGIKRTIWFLEAAAREKGMEHRILKNLLRVQQVRYRKKDYSAHDPLKHAE
;
A
#
# COMPACT_ATOMS: atom_id res chain seq x y z
N MET A 1 7.01 -0.85 23.97
CA MET A 1 6.01 -0.27 23.04
C MET A 1 6.71 0.80 22.21
N ALA A 2 6.45 0.88 20.91
CA ALA A 2 7.05 1.90 20.07
C ALA A 2 6.46 3.28 20.37
N THR A 3 7.29 4.30 20.30
CA THR A 3 6.89 5.69 20.50
C THR A 3 6.11 6.21 19.29
N THR A 4 5.23 7.18 19.49
CA THR A 4 4.49 7.86 18.40
C THR A 4 5.43 8.43 17.34
N THR A 5 6.59 8.89 17.78
CA THR A 5 7.67 9.42 16.94
C THR A 5 8.24 8.33 16.02
N GLU A 6 8.57 7.15 16.54
CA GLU A 6 9.06 6.01 15.75
C GLU A 6 8.03 5.55 14.71
N ILE A 7 6.76 5.46 15.09
CA ILE A 7 5.67 5.09 14.18
C ILE A 7 5.55 6.11 13.04
N THR A 8 5.65 7.40 13.36
CA THR A 8 5.58 8.48 12.38
C THR A 8 6.77 8.44 11.42
N TYR A 9 7.98 8.22 11.93
CA TYR A 9 9.17 8.07 11.09
C TYR A 9 9.09 6.85 10.19
N ALA A 10 8.63 5.71 10.71
CA ALA A 10 8.43 4.49 9.95
C ALA A 10 7.41 4.70 8.81
N TYR A 11 6.26 5.30 9.10
CA TYR A 11 5.25 5.64 8.11
C TYR A 11 5.83 6.53 7.00
N ARG A 12 6.54 7.61 7.37
CA ARG A 12 7.16 8.52 6.40
C ARG A 12 8.21 7.83 5.54
N ASN A 13 9.03 6.97 6.13
CA ASN A 13 10.08 6.27 5.41
C ASN A 13 9.50 5.25 4.41
N LEU A 14 8.52 4.46 4.84
CA LEU A 14 7.78 3.55 3.97
C LEU A 14 7.10 4.30 2.83
N TYR A 15 6.44 5.41 3.13
CA TYR A 15 5.71 6.17 2.13
C TYR A 15 6.65 6.74 1.04
N ARG A 16 7.81 7.28 1.42
CA ARG A 16 8.80 7.79 0.46
C ARG A 16 9.35 6.69 -0.43
N ASN A 17 9.73 5.54 0.14
CA ASN A 17 10.24 4.41 -0.63
C ASN A 17 9.17 3.81 -1.54
N LEU A 18 7.93 3.74 -1.08
CA LEU A 18 6.80 3.27 -1.87
C LEU A 18 6.57 4.16 -3.11
N LEU A 19 6.64 5.49 -2.95
CA LEU A 19 6.50 6.43 -4.07
C LEU A 19 7.60 6.26 -5.12
N LYS A 20 8.85 6.07 -4.68
CA LYS A 20 9.98 5.78 -5.57
C LYS A 20 9.78 4.45 -6.30
N ALA A 21 9.37 3.40 -5.59
CA ALA A 21 9.15 2.06 -6.15
C ALA A 21 8.09 2.03 -7.25
N VAL A 22 7.01 2.83 -7.10
CA VAL A 22 5.96 2.98 -8.12
C VAL A 22 6.26 4.07 -9.15
N GLN A 23 7.45 4.67 -9.11
CA GLN A 23 7.90 5.75 -10.01
C GLN A 23 6.91 6.92 -10.08
N TYR A 24 6.25 7.24 -8.96
CA TYR A 24 5.23 8.29 -8.87
C TYR A 24 4.06 8.16 -9.89
N SER A 25 3.85 6.97 -10.44
CA SER A 25 2.85 6.72 -11.49
C SER A 25 1.41 6.88 -11.00
N VAL A 26 0.55 7.46 -11.85
CA VAL A 26 -0.91 7.54 -11.65
C VAL A 26 -1.56 6.38 -12.40
N PRO A 27 -2.57 5.69 -11.83
CA PRO A 27 -3.19 5.88 -10.52
C PRO A 27 -2.51 5.12 -9.36
N THR A 28 -1.49 4.31 -9.67
CA THR A 28 -0.83 3.38 -8.74
C THR A 28 -0.37 4.02 -7.43
N ARG A 29 0.17 5.24 -7.46
CA ARG A 29 0.61 5.98 -6.26
C ARG A 29 -0.52 6.19 -5.25
N PHE A 30 -1.75 6.41 -5.72
CA PHE A 30 -2.90 6.64 -4.85
C PHE A 30 -3.37 5.34 -4.22
N VAL A 31 -3.37 4.24 -4.98
CA VAL A 31 -3.68 2.89 -4.48
C VAL A 31 -2.68 2.48 -3.41
N ALA A 32 -1.39 2.68 -3.67
CA ALA A 32 -0.30 2.38 -2.75
C ALA A 32 -0.41 3.20 -1.45
N ARG A 33 -0.64 4.52 -1.57
CA ARG A 33 -0.87 5.41 -0.43
C ARG A 33 -2.06 4.95 0.42
N ASN A 34 -3.18 4.63 -0.21
CA ASN A 34 -4.39 4.22 0.49
C ASN A 34 -4.17 2.89 1.21
N GLN A 35 -3.46 1.94 0.58
CA GLN A 35 -3.09 0.67 1.21
C GLN A 35 -2.22 0.89 2.45
N LEU A 36 -1.17 1.72 2.35
CA LEU A 36 -0.29 2.03 3.47
C LEU A 36 -1.05 2.72 4.62
N ARG A 37 -1.91 3.68 4.30
CA ARG A 37 -2.75 4.37 5.31
C ARG A 37 -3.71 3.42 6.01
N ARG A 38 -4.28 2.45 5.29
CA ARG A 38 -5.15 1.44 5.88
C ARG A 38 -4.39 0.55 6.86
N ALA A 39 -3.22 0.05 6.47
CA ALA A 39 -2.40 -0.81 7.34
C ALA A 39 -2.01 -0.11 8.66
N PHE A 40 -1.64 1.18 8.61
CA PHE A 40 -1.29 1.93 9.81
C PHE A 40 -2.49 2.37 10.67
N ARG A 41 -3.72 2.31 10.14
CA ARG A 41 -4.95 2.70 10.83
C ARG A 41 -5.84 1.51 11.17
N GLU A 42 -5.37 0.30 10.90
CA GLU A 42 -6.10 -0.92 11.19
C GLU A 42 -6.25 -1.08 12.71
N PRO A 43 -7.47 -1.32 13.22
CA PRO A 43 -7.67 -1.55 14.65
C PRO A 43 -6.83 -2.74 15.12
N GLY A 44 -6.06 -2.55 16.20
CA GLY A 44 -5.19 -3.59 16.74
C GLY A 44 -3.85 -3.77 16.00
N ALA A 45 -3.52 -2.91 15.04
CA ALA A 45 -2.21 -2.96 14.38
C ALA A 45 -1.07 -2.74 15.39
N THR A 46 -0.15 -3.70 15.45
CA THR A 46 1.05 -3.64 16.28
C THR A 46 2.25 -3.14 15.48
N TYR A 47 3.12 -2.36 16.10
CA TYR A 47 4.37 -1.93 15.48
C TYR A 47 5.37 -3.10 15.37
N ASP A 48 5.70 -3.48 14.13
CA ASP A 48 6.76 -4.45 13.82
C ASP A 48 7.92 -3.78 13.08
N GLY A 49 8.96 -3.37 13.83
CA GLY A 49 10.15 -2.74 13.26
C GLY A 49 10.93 -3.64 12.29
N LYS A 50 10.94 -4.97 12.50
CA LYS A 50 11.64 -5.92 11.64
C LYS A 50 10.91 -6.07 10.30
N GLY A 51 9.59 -6.22 10.35
CA GLY A 51 8.73 -6.24 9.17
C GLY A 51 8.87 -4.97 8.34
N ILE A 52 8.81 -3.80 9.00
CA ILE A 52 8.97 -2.50 8.35
C ILE A 52 10.32 -2.41 7.61
N LYS A 53 11.42 -2.83 8.25
CA LYS A 53 12.76 -2.82 7.63
C LYS A 53 12.82 -3.72 6.39
N ARG A 54 12.25 -4.93 6.44
CA ARG A 54 12.17 -5.83 5.28
C ARG A 54 11.33 -5.24 4.15
N THR A 55 10.22 -4.59 4.49
CA THR A 55 9.39 -3.89 3.50
C THR A 55 10.14 -2.74 2.84
N ILE A 56 10.95 -1.98 3.59
CA ILE A 56 11.79 -0.93 3.02
C ILE A 56 12.77 -1.52 2.01
N TRP A 57 13.49 -2.59 2.37
CA TRP A 57 14.42 -3.25 1.44
C TRP A 57 13.73 -3.76 0.17
N PHE A 58 12.55 -4.35 0.31
CA PHE A 58 11.74 -4.77 -0.83
C PHE A 58 11.38 -3.58 -1.75
N LEU A 59 10.97 -2.46 -1.17
CA LEU A 59 10.62 -1.25 -1.94
C LEU A 59 11.83 -0.60 -2.60
N GLU A 60 12.98 -0.59 -1.93
CA GLU A 60 14.25 -0.11 -2.49
C GLU A 60 14.68 -0.97 -3.68
N ALA A 61 14.60 -2.30 -3.57
CA ALA A 61 14.85 -3.22 -4.68
C ALA A 61 13.89 -2.98 -5.85
N ALA A 62 12.58 -2.84 -5.57
CA ALA A 62 11.56 -2.54 -6.57
C ALA A 62 11.74 -1.18 -7.26
N ALA A 63 12.40 -0.22 -6.60
CA ALA A 63 12.71 1.10 -7.15
C ALA A 63 13.99 1.10 -7.99
N ARG A 64 14.98 0.29 -7.59
CA ARG A 64 16.32 0.24 -8.22
C ARG A 64 16.27 -0.35 -9.62
N GLU A 65 15.52 -1.43 -9.82
CA GLU A 65 15.47 -2.14 -11.10
C GLU A 65 14.07 -2.66 -11.42
N LYS A 66 13.78 -2.90 -12.70
CA LYS A 66 12.52 -3.56 -13.15
C LYS A 66 12.59 -5.08 -12.96
N GLY A 67 13.09 -5.50 -11.81
CA GLY A 67 13.28 -6.89 -11.39
C GLY A 67 12.00 -7.53 -10.87
N MET A 68 12.16 -8.59 -10.09
CA MET A 68 11.05 -9.39 -9.57
C MET A 68 10.21 -8.58 -8.58
N GLU A 69 10.83 -7.83 -7.68
CA GLU A 69 10.18 -7.00 -6.67
C GLU A 69 9.30 -5.93 -7.30
N HIS A 70 9.80 -5.29 -8.38
CA HIS A 70 9.01 -4.32 -9.14
C HIS A 70 7.76 -4.96 -9.76
N ARG A 71 7.91 -6.15 -10.38
CA ARG A 71 6.78 -6.88 -10.98
C ARG A 71 5.77 -7.33 -9.92
N ILE A 72 6.25 -7.85 -8.79
CA ILE A 72 5.41 -8.24 -7.65
C ILE A 72 4.62 -7.03 -7.15
N LEU A 73 5.30 -5.92 -6.85
CA LEU A 73 4.66 -4.69 -6.36
C LEU A 73 3.60 -4.17 -7.34
N LYS A 74 3.94 -4.12 -8.64
CA LYS A 74 3.02 -3.68 -9.70
C LYS A 74 1.77 -4.55 -9.75
N ASN A 75 1.93 -5.87 -9.72
CA ASN A 75 0.80 -6.80 -9.77
C ASN A 75 -0.07 -6.72 -8.51
N LEU A 76 0.54 -6.63 -7.33
CA LEU A 76 -0.17 -6.44 -6.05
C LEU A 76 -1.04 -5.18 -6.10
N LEU A 77 -0.47 -4.05 -6.52
CA LEU A 77 -1.20 -2.79 -6.60
C LEU A 77 -2.28 -2.81 -7.67
N ARG A 78 -2.07 -3.51 -8.80
CA ARG A 78 -3.09 -3.68 -9.83
C ARG A 78 -4.27 -4.51 -9.32
N VAL A 79 -4.02 -5.63 -8.65
CA VAL A 79 -5.07 -6.45 -8.03
C VAL A 79 -5.83 -5.62 -7.00
N GLN A 80 -5.13 -4.86 -6.17
CA GLN A 80 -5.75 -4.04 -5.14
C GLN A 80 -6.60 -2.91 -5.75
N GLN A 81 -6.16 -2.30 -6.84
CA GLN A 81 -6.93 -1.30 -7.57
C GLN A 81 -8.26 -1.89 -8.09
N VAL A 82 -8.22 -3.09 -8.67
CA VAL A 82 -9.43 -3.78 -9.17
C VAL A 82 -10.39 -4.09 -8.02
N ARG A 83 -9.88 -4.51 -6.86
CA ARG A 83 -10.70 -4.77 -5.67
C ARG A 83 -11.40 -3.52 -5.16
N TYR A 84 -10.70 -2.38 -5.10
CA TYR A 84 -11.33 -1.11 -4.74
C TYR A 84 -12.44 -0.74 -5.72
N ARG A 85 -12.15 -0.83 -7.02
CA ARG A 85 -13.14 -0.50 -8.05
C ARG A 85 -14.38 -1.40 -8.00
N LYS A 86 -14.22 -2.71 -7.77
CA LYS A 86 -15.35 -3.64 -7.57
C LYS A 86 -16.20 -3.29 -6.34
N LYS A 87 -15.57 -2.89 -5.23
CA LYS A 87 -16.29 -2.45 -4.04
C LYS A 87 -17.15 -1.22 -4.32
N ASP A 88 -16.62 -0.27 -5.10
CA ASP A 88 -17.35 0.94 -5.48
C ASP A 88 -18.58 0.61 -6.35
N TYR A 89 -18.44 -0.32 -7.30
CA TYR A 89 -19.57 -0.82 -8.10
C TYR A 89 -20.63 -1.55 -7.24
N SER A 90 -20.22 -2.40 -6.29
CA SER A 90 -21.16 -3.10 -5.39
C SER A 90 -21.85 -2.17 -4.39
N ALA A 91 -21.28 -1.00 -4.10
CA ALA A 91 -21.92 0.02 -3.29
C ALA A 91 -22.97 0.83 -4.09
N HIS A 92 -22.78 0.95 -5.41
CA HIS A 92 -23.69 1.67 -6.32
C HIS A 92 -24.53 0.71 -7.17
N ASP A 93 -24.61 -0.57 -6.81
CA ASP A 93 -25.31 -1.57 -7.60
C ASP A 93 -26.83 -1.32 -7.51
N PRO A 94 -27.46 -0.81 -8.58
CA PRO A 94 -28.87 -0.42 -8.55
C PRO A 94 -29.80 -1.63 -8.44
N LEU A 95 -29.28 -2.85 -8.64
CA LEU A 95 -30.04 -4.10 -8.56
C LEU A 95 -29.90 -4.79 -7.20
N LYS A 96 -29.09 -4.25 -6.28
CA LYS A 96 -28.84 -4.84 -4.95
C LYS A 96 -30.05 -4.79 -4.01
N HIS A 97 -31.01 -3.93 -4.32
CA HIS A 97 -32.27 -3.76 -3.57
C HIS A 97 -33.50 -4.08 -4.43
N ALA A 98 -33.31 -4.71 -5.59
CA ALA A 98 -34.39 -5.14 -6.44
C ALA A 98 -34.88 -6.53 -5.97
N GLU A 99 -35.56 -6.55 -4.83
CA GLU A 99 -36.44 -7.64 -4.38
C GLU A 99 -37.82 -7.05 -4.04
#